data_AF-A0A523B1P5-F1
#
_entry.id   AF-A0A523B1P5-F1
#
_cell.length_a   1.000
_cell.length_b   1.000
_cell.length_c   1.000
_cell.angle_alpha   90.00
_cell.angle_beta   90.00
_cell.angle_gamma   90.00
#
_symmetry.space_group_name_H-M   'P 1'
#
loop_
_entity.id
_entity.type
_entity.pdbx_description
1 polymer ?
#
loop_
_entity_poly.entity_id
_entity_poly.type
_entity_poly.pdbx_seq_one_letter_code
_entity_poly.pdbx_strand_id
1 'polypeptide(L)'
;MLSESGEYICEDCGLVHEDVKINSLSKTQIKGASSPQHFEVLNRTPFKASISWHGTDVKRSISETKALKHFNKLDFIQRYYIDKLSVKAVRKAYAVLLSLCSLIPTQFSSIIRRRTIEIYYVTAIRMRHVRKNHVALIVASFYIAMKERCRSCDLTLKQIMSHLRKIGFSISVSDLFKALFMLRKAVGVVVRHRRIEELLSIAIRRVMMDERVKRKLIKNSIDPLLYSRELYVEAVSLLNKRMNCGKSPLSLVAAAIYTADKILALKHQWKDVLTQKTLSSVLEVSPFTIREIYYKIFRRHVFGD
;
A
#
# COMPACT_ATOMS: atom_id res chain seq x y z
N MET A 1 23.30 14.10 43.74
CA MET A 1 22.19 14.35 44.68
C MET A 1 20.87 14.60 43.95
N LEU A 2 19.73 14.20 44.52
CA LEU A 2 18.41 14.60 44.04
C LEU A 2 17.96 15.83 44.84
N SER A 3 17.60 16.92 44.17
CA SER A 3 17.10 18.15 44.81
C SER A 3 15.65 17.99 45.28
N GLU A 4 15.20 18.88 46.16
CA GLU A 4 13.78 18.96 46.57
C GLU A 4 12.84 19.30 45.39
N SER A 5 13.36 19.91 44.31
CA SER A 5 12.64 20.14 43.05
C SER A 5 12.54 18.89 42.15
N GLY A 6 13.16 17.77 42.53
CA GLY A 6 13.15 16.51 41.78
C GLY A 6 14.18 16.44 40.65
N GLU A 7 15.20 17.29 40.67
CA GLU A 7 16.25 17.38 39.67
C GLU A 7 17.53 16.70 40.16
N TYR A 8 18.28 16.06 39.27
CA TYR A 8 19.57 15.45 39.63
C TYR A 8 20.70 16.44 39.44
N ILE A 9 21.37 16.76 40.53
CA ILE A 9 22.46 17.72 40.62
C ILE A 9 23.75 16.97 40.95
N CYS A 10 24.82 17.27 40.22
CA CYS A 10 26.16 16.78 40.55
C CYS A 10 26.60 17.31 41.92
N GLU A 11 27.06 16.44 42.81
CA GLU A 11 27.48 16.82 44.17
C GLU A 11 28.77 17.65 44.18
N ASP A 12 29.63 17.47 43.18
CA ASP A 12 30.92 18.15 43.13
C ASP A 12 30.88 19.51 42.42
N CYS A 13 29.97 19.70 41.46
CA CYS A 13 29.97 20.92 40.62
C CYS A 13 28.61 21.59 40.44
N GLY A 14 27.53 21.07 41.04
CA GLY A 14 26.22 21.73 41.03
C GLY A 14 25.51 21.72 39.67
N LEU A 15 26.04 21.03 38.64
CA LEU A 15 25.42 20.96 37.33
C LEU A 15 24.15 20.08 37.37
N VAL A 16 23.06 20.61 36.82
CA VAL A 16 21.80 19.89 36.63
C VAL A 16 21.90 19.04 35.36
N HIS A 17 21.76 17.72 35.50
CA HIS A 17 21.77 16.82 34.34
C HIS A 17 20.39 16.80 33.65
N GLU A 18 20.31 17.27 32.40
CA GLU A 18 19.06 17.26 31.59
C GLU A 18 18.62 15.84 31.14
N ASP A 19 19.46 14.83 31.36
CA ASP A 19 19.12 13.46 31.00
C ASP A 19 18.10 12.89 31.98
N VAL A 20 16.82 12.92 31.56
CA VAL A 20 15.76 12.15 32.17
C VAL A 20 16.04 10.65 31.96
N LYS A 21 16.90 10.07 32.80
CA LYS A 21 16.88 8.64 33.09
C LYS A 21 15.56 8.38 33.81
N ILE A 22 14.52 8.12 33.01
CA ILE A 22 13.30 7.48 33.50
C ILE A 22 13.77 6.13 34.02
N ASN A 23 13.87 6.00 35.35
CA ASN A 23 13.95 4.71 36.01
C ASN A 23 12.94 3.80 35.31
N SER A 24 13.39 2.61 34.92
CA SER A 24 12.50 1.55 34.45
C SER A 24 11.23 1.58 35.30
N LEU A 25 10.08 1.85 34.66
CA LEU A 25 8.78 1.93 35.34
C LEU A 25 8.40 0.51 35.80
N SER A 26 9.08 0.05 36.84
CA SER A 26 8.74 -1.13 37.61
C SER A 26 7.60 -0.72 38.52
N LYS A 27 6.37 -1.05 38.09
CA LYS A 27 5.22 -0.92 38.97
C LYS A 27 5.18 -2.16 39.85
N THR A 28 5.79 -2.08 41.03
CA THR A 28 5.64 -3.09 42.09
C THR A 28 4.17 -3.12 42.50
N GLN A 29 3.44 -4.20 42.20
CA GLN A 29 2.06 -4.36 42.64
C GLN A 29 1.99 -4.84 44.09
N ILE A 30 1.08 -4.20 44.82
CA ILE A 30 0.11 -4.78 45.77
C ILE A 30 0.67 -5.89 46.68
N LYS A 31 0.80 -5.56 47.97
CA LYS A 31 1.00 -6.51 49.08
C LYS A 31 0.06 -7.71 48.92
N GLY A 32 0.60 -8.90 48.66
CA GLY A 32 -0.12 -10.17 48.80
C GLY A 32 0.03 -11.21 47.69
N ALA A 33 0.65 -10.91 46.54
CA ALA A 33 0.86 -11.91 45.48
C ALA A 33 2.31 -12.40 45.43
N SER A 34 2.51 -13.71 45.58
CA SER A 34 3.78 -14.38 45.30
C SER A 34 4.09 -14.28 43.80
N SER A 35 5.26 -13.73 43.47
CA SER A 35 5.81 -13.45 42.12
C SER A 35 5.49 -12.06 41.54
N PRO A 36 6.45 -11.12 41.53
CA PRO A 36 6.26 -9.81 40.90
C PRO A 36 6.29 -9.93 39.37
N GLN A 37 5.13 -9.68 38.74
CA GLN A 37 5.06 -9.45 37.30
C GLN A 37 5.60 -8.04 37.00
N HIS A 38 6.61 -7.93 36.13
CA HIS A 38 7.16 -6.64 35.73
C HIS A 38 7.18 -6.48 34.21
N PHE A 39 7.17 -5.23 33.76
CA PHE A 39 7.24 -4.86 32.34
C PHE A 39 8.43 -3.91 32.17
N GLU A 40 9.28 -4.17 31.18
CA GLU A 40 10.42 -3.30 30.88
C GLU A 40 10.22 -2.59 29.53
N VAL A 41 10.39 -1.27 29.54
CA VAL A 41 10.27 -0.41 28.36
C VAL A 41 11.66 -0.21 27.77
N LEU A 42 12.02 -1.03 26.77
CA LEU A 42 13.30 -0.93 26.08
C LEU A 42 13.20 0.15 24.97
N ASN A 43 13.68 1.36 25.23
CA ASN A 43 13.95 2.45 24.26
C ASN A 43 12.79 3.16 23.52
N ARG A 44 13.02 4.48 23.29
CA ARG A 44 12.05 5.51 22.86
C ARG A 44 11.91 5.74 21.34
N THR A 45 12.30 4.80 20.49
CA THR A 45 11.99 4.91 19.04
C THR A 45 10.86 3.96 18.66
N PRO A 46 9.84 4.40 17.89
CA PRO A 46 8.63 3.62 17.56
C PRO A 46 8.90 2.36 16.71
N PHE A 47 10.16 2.00 16.50
CA PHE A 47 10.61 0.96 15.59
C PHE A 47 11.64 -0.02 16.17
N LYS A 48 12.05 0.07 17.45
CA LYS A 48 13.20 -0.72 17.95
C LYS A 48 13.02 -1.63 19.17
N ALA A 49 11.87 -1.70 19.84
CA ALA A 49 11.70 -2.79 20.82
C ALA A 49 10.26 -3.24 21.05
N SER A 50 10.14 -4.54 21.33
CA SER A 50 9.00 -5.17 21.96
C SER A 50 9.08 -5.02 23.48
N ILE A 51 7.96 -4.85 24.15
CA ILE A 51 7.88 -5.20 25.58
C ILE A 51 8.03 -6.73 25.65
N SER A 52 8.92 -7.27 26.47
CA SER A 52 8.94 -8.71 26.77
C SER A 52 8.06 -8.99 27.98
N TRP A 53 7.26 -10.05 27.90
CA TRP A 53 6.53 -10.58 29.06
C TRP A 53 7.34 -11.74 29.64
N HIS A 54 7.83 -11.59 30.86
CA HIS A 54 8.45 -12.65 31.62
C HIS A 54 7.50 -13.08 32.72
N GLY A 55 6.72 -14.13 32.46
CA GLY A 55 5.97 -14.82 33.49
C GLY A 55 6.71 -16.10 33.86
N THR A 56 7.29 -16.14 35.06
CA THR A 56 7.65 -17.42 35.67
C THR A 56 6.38 -18.09 36.17
N ASP A 57 6.20 -19.31 35.68
CA ASP A 57 5.32 -20.37 36.15
C ASP A 57 3.88 -20.53 35.63
N VAL A 58 3.62 -21.82 35.39
CA VAL A 58 2.53 -22.44 34.64
C VAL A 58 1.32 -22.62 35.55
N LYS A 59 0.38 -21.66 35.59
CA LYS A 59 -1.03 -21.93 35.97
C LYS A 59 -1.99 -21.09 35.12
N ARG A 60 -2.35 -21.66 33.97
CA ARG A 60 -3.32 -21.13 33.00
C ARG A 60 -4.65 -20.81 33.67
N SER A 61 -4.86 -19.54 34.00
CA SER A 61 -6.12 -19.03 34.52
C SER A 61 -6.63 -17.87 33.67
N ILE A 62 -7.94 -17.60 33.74
CA ILE A 62 -8.65 -16.52 33.05
C ILE A 62 -7.98 -15.13 33.28
N SER A 63 -7.21 -14.96 34.36
CA SER A 63 -6.40 -13.79 34.67
C SER A 63 -5.33 -13.48 33.61
N GLU A 64 -4.70 -14.53 33.04
CA GLU A 64 -3.69 -14.40 31.98
C GLU A 64 -4.27 -13.74 30.72
N THR A 65 -5.54 -13.98 30.42
CA THR A 65 -6.18 -13.37 29.23
C THR A 65 -6.37 -11.86 29.37
N LYS A 66 -6.62 -11.36 30.59
CA LYS A 66 -6.70 -9.92 30.87
C LYS A 66 -5.31 -9.30 30.86
N ALA A 67 -4.35 -9.93 31.52
CA ALA A 67 -2.95 -9.49 31.54
C ALA A 67 -2.35 -9.42 30.12
N LEU A 68 -2.60 -10.44 29.29
CA LEU A 68 -2.17 -10.47 27.89
C LEU A 68 -2.85 -9.37 27.05
N LYS A 69 -4.14 -9.09 27.28
CA LYS A 69 -4.84 -7.96 26.65
C LYS A 69 -4.24 -6.62 27.07
N HIS A 70 -3.85 -6.46 28.34
CA HIS A 70 -3.17 -5.27 28.84
C HIS A 70 -1.77 -5.11 28.24
N PHE A 71 -1.00 -6.19 28.18
CA PHE A 71 0.31 -6.25 27.54
C PHE A 71 0.23 -5.88 26.06
N ASN A 72 -0.65 -6.51 25.28
CA ASN A 72 -0.87 -6.16 23.87
C ASN A 72 -1.30 -4.69 23.71
N LYS A 73 -2.05 -4.16 24.67
CA LYS A 73 -2.42 -2.75 24.70
C LYS A 73 -1.22 -1.84 24.95
N LEU A 74 -0.35 -2.18 25.90
CA LEU A 74 0.85 -1.43 26.24
C LEU A 74 1.90 -1.51 25.13
N ASP A 75 2.17 -2.69 24.58
CA ASP A 75 3.10 -2.89 23.47
C ASP A 75 2.64 -2.10 22.23
N PHE A 76 1.34 -2.09 21.93
CA PHE A 76 0.79 -1.22 20.88
C PHE A 76 1.01 0.27 21.17
N ILE A 77 0.75 0.71 22.41
CA ILE A 77 0.97 2.11 22.80
C ILE A 77 2.45 2.44 22.65
N GLN A 78 3.36 1.62 23.16
CA GLN A 78 4.79 1.89 23.03
C GLN A 78 5.26 1.93 21.58
N ARG A 79 4.80 1.01 20.74
CA ARG A 79 5.23 0.93 19.33
C ARG A 79 4.60 2.01 18.44
N TYR A 80 3.37 2.40 18.72
CA TYR A 80 2.55 3.15 17.76
C TYR A 80 1.79 4.34 18.35
N TYR A 81 1.90 4.61 19.65
CA TYR A 81 1.31 5.81 20.25
C TYR A 81 1.97 7.04 19.65
N ILE A 82 1.10 7.95 19.23
CA ILE A 82 1.48 9.26 18.76
C ILE A 82 0.87 10.20 19.78
N ASP A 83 1.71 11.03 20.39
CA ASP A 83 1.25 11.96 21.41
C ASP A 83 0.08 12.82 20.88
N LYS A 84 -0.93 13.02 21.74
CA LYS A 84 -2.15 13.80 21.44
C LYS A 84 -3.06 13.22 20.34
N LEU A 85 -2.89 11.97 19.95
CA LEU A 85 -3.84 11.24 19.10
C LEU A 85 -4.59 10.17 19.87
N SER A 86 -5.87 9.97 19.54
CA SER A 86 -6.65 8.94 20.20
C SER A 86 -6.10 7.54 19.87
N VAL A 87 -5.70 6.80 20.91
CA VAL A 87 -5.20 5.42 20.79
C VAL A 87 -6.18 4.54 20.01
N LYS A 88 -7.49 4.76 20.20
CA LYS A 88 -8.55 4.05 19.48
C LYS A 88 -8.48 4.27 17.97
N ALA A 89 -8.26 5.50 17.50
CA ALA A 89 -8.15 5.79 16.07
C ALA A 89 -6.87 5.19 15.46
N VAL A 90 -5.75 5.26 16.18
CA VAL A 90 -4.48 4.68 15.71
C VAL A 90 -4.57 3.15 15.61
N ARG A 91 -5.20 2.48 16.59
CA ARG A 91 -5.47 1.04 16.53
C ARG A 91 -6.35 0.66 15.36
N LYS A 92 -7.43 1.42 15.17
CA LYS A 92 -8.35 1.19 14.05
C LYS A 92 -7.62 1.33 12.71
N ALA A 93 -6.77 2.35 12.56
CA ALA A 93 -5.94 2.53 11.38
C ALA A 93 -4.94 1.37 11.19
N TYR A 94 -4.28 0.93 12.25
CA TYR A 94 -3.33 -0.18 12.18
C TYR A 94 -4.01 -1.51 11.83
N ALA A 95 -5.18 -1.81 12.37
CA ALA A 95 -5.97 -2.98 12.00
C ALA A 95 -6.32 -2.99 10.50
N VAL A 96 -6.69 -1.82 9.96
CA VAL A 96 -6.94 -1.63 8.53
C VAL A 96 -5.67 -1.88 7.72
N LEU A 97 -4.52 -1.38 8.16
CA LEU A 97 -3.23 -1.65 7.52
C LEU A 97 -2.92 -3.15 7.46
N LEU A 98 -3.08 -3.87 8.57
CA LEU A 98 -2.85 -5.32 8.59
C LEU A 98 -3.75 -6.06 7.59
N SER A 99 -5.01 -5.64 7.48
CA SER A 99 -5.95 -6.18 6.50
C SER A 99 -5.56 -5.83 5.05
N LEU A 100 -5.05 -4.63 4.79
CA LEU A 100 -4.56 -4.27 3.47
C LEU A 100 -3.27 -5.01 3.08
N CYS A 101 -2.42 -5.30 4.06
CA CYS A 101 -1.20 -6.09 3.87
C CYS A 101 -1.48 -7.54 3.42
N SER A 102 -2.70 -8.07 3.57
CA SER A 102 -3.07 -9.37 3.02
C SER A 102 -3.36 -9.35 1.51
N LEU A 103 -3.50 -8.17 0.90
CA LEU A 103 -3.74 -8.00 -0.53
C LEU A 103 -2.46 -7.98 -1.37
N ILE A 104 -1.31 -7.95 -0.71
CA ILE A 104 0.01 -7.83 -1.35
C ILE A 104 0.83 -9.11 -1.14
N PRO A 105 1.76 -9.44 -2.05
CA PRO A 105 2.63 -10.59 -1.87
C PRO A 105 3.43 -10.50 -0.58
N THR A 106 3.62 -11.64 0.10
CA THR A 106 4.23 -11.73 1.43
C THR A 106 5.62 -11.11 1.48
N GLN A 107 6.41 -11.23 0.40
CA GLN A 107 7.75 -10.67 0.29
C GLN A 107 7.80 -9.13 0.39
N PHE A 108 6.71 -8.43 0.03
CA PHE A 108 6.64 -6.96 0.10
C PHE A 108 5.90 -6.46 1.35
N SER A 109 5.21 -7.34 2.06
CA SER A 109 4.28 -6.98 3.13
C SER A 109 4.97 -6.21 4.27
N SER A 110 6.13 -6.67 4.73
CA SER A 110 6.88 -6.02 5.81
C SER A 110 7.40 -4.63 5.42
N ILE A 111 7.94 -4.49 4.21
CA ILE A 111 8.53 -3.25 3.68
C ILE A 111 7.43 -2.21 3.46
N ILE A 112 6.33 -2.60 2.81
CA ILE A 112 5.18 -1.71 2.57
C ILE A 112 4.55 -1.30 3.90
N ARG A 113 4.36 -2.23 4.84
CA ARG A 113 3.81 -1.94 6.17
C ARG A 113 4.65 -0.91 6.91
N ARG A 114 5.97 -1.10 6.97
CA ARG A 114 6.89 -0.17 7.63
C ARG A 114 6.81 1.23 7.01
N ARG A 115 6.90 1.31 5.67
CA ARG A 115 6.83 2.58 4.95
C ARG A 115 5.48 3.27 5.12
N THR A 116 4.39 2.50 5.17
CA THR A 116 3.05 3.02 5.42
C THR A 116 2.94 3.69 6.78
N ILE A 117 3.44 3.02 7.83
CA ILE A 117 3.41 3.53 9.20
C ILE A 117 4.24 4.80 9.30
N GLU A 118 5.42 4.83 8.68
CA GLU A 118 6.28 6.01 8.65
C GLU A 118 5.56 7.23 8.04
N ILE A 119 5.01 7.09 6.84
CA ILE A 119 4.27 8.16 6.14
C ILE A 119 3.06 8.62 6.97
N TYR A 120 2.30 7.67 7.51
CA TYR A 120 1.15 7.93 8.35
C TYR A 120 1.54 8.72 9.60
N TYR A 121 2.58 8.28 10.31
CA TYR A 121 3.04 8.87 11.56
C TYR A 121 3.51 10.31 11.35
N VAL A 122 4.41 10.52 10.38
CA VAL A 122 4.93 11.86 10.04
C VAL A 122 3.78 12.80 9.66
N THR A 123 2.82 12.34 8.87
CA THR A 123 1.66 13.17 8.49
C THR A 123 0.74 13.46 9.66
N ALA A 124 0.49 12.46 10.51
CA ALA A 124 -0.42 12.60 11.64
C ALA A 124 0.10 13.63 12.65
N ILE A 125 1.43 13.71 12.84
CA ILE A 125 2.12 14.70 13.67
C ILE A 125 2.15 16.08 13.00
N ARG A 126 2.67 16.18 11.77
CA ARG A 126 2.81 17.47 11.08
C ARG A 126 1.46 18.17 10.88
N MET A 127 0.39 17.40 10.69
CA MET A 127 -0.96 17.90 10.51
C MET A 127 -1.80 17.78 11.79
N ARG A 128 -1.20 17.77 13.00
CA ARG A 128 -1.91 17.53 14.28
C ARG A 128 -3.15 18.41 14.49
N HIS A 129 -3.12 19.65 14.03
CA HIS A 129 -4.20 20.63 14.21
C HIS A 129 -5.40 20.41 13.28
N VAL A 130 -5.26 19.57 12.25
CA VAL A 130 -6.33 19.30 11.29
C VAL A 130 -7.08 18.03 11.70
N ARG A 131 -8.42 18.07 11.72
CA ARG A 131 -9.26 16.88 11.92
C ARG A 131 -9.04 15.91 10.77
N LYS A 132 -8.74 14.64 11.09
CA LYS A 132 -8.37 13.61 10.11
C LYS A 132 -9.26 12.39 10.23
N ASN A 133 -9.61 11.80 9.11
CA ASN A 133 -10.06 10.41 9.09
C ASN A 133 -8.82 9.50 9.08
N HIS A 134 -8.47 8.95 10.25
CA HIS A 134 -7.28 8.10 10.40
C HIS A 134 -7.32 6.83 9.52
N VAL A 135 -8.52 6.33 9.22
CA VAL A 135 -8.69 5.20 8.29
C VAL A 135 -8.36 5.65 6.86
N ALA A 136 -8.90 6.77 6.40
CA ALA A 136 -8.56 7.29 5.08
C ALA A 136 -7.07 7.63 4.96
N LEU A 137 -6.47 8.18 6.03
CA LEU A 137 -5.05 8.52 6.07
C LEU A 137 -4.16 7.29 5.93
N ILE A 138 -4.40 6.22 6.71
CA ILE A 138 -3.58 5.01 6.62
C ILE A 138 -3.76 4.30 5.28
N VAL A 139 -4.96 4.33 4.70
CA VAL A 139 -5.24 3.77 3.36
C VAL A 139 -4.48 4.55 2.29
N ALA A 140 -4.48 5.89 2.36
CA ALA A 140 -3.71 6.72 1.45
C ALA A 140 -2.19 6.50 1.63
N SER A 141 -1.71 6.39 2.87
CA SER A 141 -0.31 6.08 3.16
C SER A 141 0.09 4.70 2.61
N PHE A 142 -0.79 3.69 2.74
CA PHE A 142 -0.58 2.36 2.18
C PHE A 142 -0.50 2.40 0.66
N TYR A 143 -1.43 3.11 0.02
CA TYR A 143 -1.46 3.23 -1.44
C TYR A 143 -0.16 3.86 -1.97
N ILE A 144 0.33 4.92 -1.33
CA ILE A 144 1.61 5.55 -1.67
C ILE A 144 2.77 4.56 -1.47
N ALA A 145 2.88 3.97 -0.28
CA ALA A 145 3.97 3.04 0.06
C ALA A 145 4.01 1.84 -0.91
N MET A 146 2.84 1.31 -1.28
CA MET A 146 2.71 0.24 -2.25
C MET A 146 3.18 0.69 -3.64
N LYS A 147 2.78 1.87 -4.13
CA LYS A 147 3.23 2.37 -5.43
C LYS A 147 4.74 2.70 -5.43
N GLU A 148 5.31 3.11 -4.31
CA GLU A 148 6.76 3.32 -4.15
C GLU A 148 7.55 2.01 -4.17
N ARG A 149 7.09 0.99 -3.41
CA ARG A 149 7.88 -0.20 -3.08
C ARG A 149 7.53 -1.46 -3.87
N CYS A 150 6.36 -1.51 -4.51
CA CYS A 150 5.94 -2.65 -5.32
C CYS A 150 5.33 -2.18 -6.65
N ARG A 151 6.21 -1.87 -7.60
CA ARG A 151 5.81 -1.39 -8.93
C ARG A 151 4.97 -2.41 -9.70
N SER A 152 5.29 -3.69 -9.53
CA SER A 152 4.58 -4.83 -10.14
C SER A 152 3.23 -5.12 -9.47
N CYS A 153 2.94 -4.57 -8.29
CA CYS A 153 1.65 -4.78 -7.65
C CYS A 153 0.56 -4.09 -8.46
N ASP A 154 -0.40 -4.90 -8.91
CA ASP A 154 -1.46 -4.46 -9.78
C ASP A 154 -2.74 -4.05 -9.04
N LEU A 155 -2.58 -3.73 -7.75
CA LEU A 155 -3.68 -3.34 -6.91
C LEU A 155 -4.14 -1.91 -7.26
N THR A 156 -5.42 -1.80 -7.60
CA THR A 156 -6.08 -0.53 -7.94
C THR A 156 -6.74 0.07 -6.70
N LEU A 157 -6.99 1.38 -6.77
CA LEU A 157 -7.72 2.09 -5.72
C LEU A 157 -9.14 1.51 -5.52
N LYS A 158 -9.81 1.11 -6.61
CA LYS A 158 -11.12 0.45 -6.58
C LYS A 158 -11.07 -0.86 -5.81
N GLN A 159 -10.04 -1.69 -6.02
CA GLN A 159 -9.87 -2.95 -5.31
C GLN A 159 -9.63 -2.73 -3.82
N ILE A 160 -8.80 -1.75 -3.45
CA ILE A 160 -8.58 -1.36 -2.05
C ILE A 160 -9.90 -0.93 -1.41
N MET A 161 -10.66 -0.04 -2.06
CA MET A 161 -11.95 0.42 -1.54
C MET A 161 -13.00 -0.69 -1.45
N SER A 162 -13.01 -1.62 -2.40
CA SER A 162 -13.86 -2.81 -2.36
C SER A 162 -13.53 -3.70 -1.16
N HIS A 163 -12.24 -3.95 -0.91
CA HIS A 163 -11.78 -4.71 0.25
C HIS A 163 -12.18 -4.04 1.56
N LEU A 164 -12.00 -2.73 1.68
CA LEU A 164 -12.39 -1.97 2.88
C LEU A 164 -13.89 -2.10 3.17
N ARG A 165 -14.74 -2.05 2.14
CA ARG A 165 -16.18 -2.26 2.31
C ARG A 165 -16.50 -3.67 2.83
N LYS A 166 -15.81 -4.70 2.33
CA LYS A 166 -15.99 -6.10 2.79
C LYS A 166 -15.64 -6.27 4.28
N ILE A 167 -14.63 -5.55 4.77
CA ILE A 167 -14.23 -5.61 6.20
C ILE A 167 -15.02 -4.63 7.09
N GLY A 168 -16.09 -4.00 6.58
CA GLY A 168 -16.98 -3.12 7.34
C GLY A 168 -16.52 -1.66 7.45
N PHE A 169 -15.54 -1.23 6.63
CA PHE A 169 -15.09 0.16 6.59
C PHE A 169 -15.59 0.85 5.31
N SER A 170 -16.47 1.84 5.49
CA SER A 170 -16.87 2.74 4.39
C SER A 170 -16.00 3.99 4.40
N ILE A 171 -15.32 4.25 3.30
CA ILE A 171 -14.53 5.46 3.07
C ILE A 171 -14.98 6.06 1.75
N SER A 172 -15.30 7.36 1.74
CA SER A 172 -15.64 8.02 0.50
C SER A 172 -14.39 8.27 -0.35
N VAL A 173 -14.56 8.33 -1.67
CA VAL A 173 -13.47 8.73 -2.58
C VAL A 173 -12.92 10.11 -2.18
N SER A 174 -13.81 11.03 -1.76
CA SER A 174 -13.44 12.37 -1.28
C SER A 174 -12.52 12.33 -0.06
N ASP A 175 -12.80 11.49 0.94
CA ASP A 175 -11.96 11.35 2.13
C ASP A 175 -10.55 10.88 1.78
N LEU A 176 -10.46 9.97 0.81
CA LEU A 176 -9.18 9.46 0.35
C LEU A 176 -8.38 10.54 -0.40
N PHE A 177 -9.01 11.34 -1.25
CA PHE A 177 -8.34 12.46 -1.92
C PHE A 177 -7.91 13.54 -0.93
N LYS A 178 -8.73 13.86 0.07
CA LYS A 178 -8.35 14.75 1.17
C LYS A 178 -7.12 14.22 1.90
N ALA A 179 -7.10 12.92 2.23
CA ALA A 179 -5.95 12.28 2.85
C ALA A 179 -4.69 12.34 1.96
N LEU A 180 -4.80 12.05 0.66
CA LEU A 180 -3.68 12.17 -0.29
C LEU A 180 -3.14 13.61 -0.36
N PHE A 181 -4.01 14.61 -0.34
CA PHE A 181 -3.60 16.01 -0.31
C PHE A 181 -2.85 16.35 0.99
N MET A 182 -3.31 15.84 2.14
CA MET A 182 -2.60 15.98 3.42
C MET A 182 -1.22 15.33 3.39
N LEU A 183 -1.09 14.13 2.82
CA LEU A 183 0.19 13.44 2.65
C LEU A 183 1.16 14.26 1.80
N ARG A 184 0.67 14.82 0.69
CA ARG A 184 1.45 15.70 -0.18
C ARG A 184 1.93 16.94 0.57
N LYS A 185 1.06 17.61 1.33
CA LYS A 185 1.43 18.81 2.11
C LYS A 185 2.42 18.49 3.24
N ALA A 186 2.24 17.36 3.93
CA ALA A 186 3.02 17.03 5.11
C ALA A 186 4.39 16.41 4.80
N VAL A 187 4.47 15.52 3.80
CA VAL A 187 5.68 14.72 3.51
C VAL A 187 6.26 15.05 2.14
N GLY A 188 5.57 15.83 1.30
CA GLY A 188 5.99 16.11 -0.07
C GLY A 188 5.83 14.92 -1.02
N VAL A 189 5.21 13.82 -0.58
CA VAL A 189 5.11 12.62 -1.39
C VAL A 189 3.99 12.78 -2.42
N VAL A 190 4.36 12.59 -3.68
CA VAL A 190 3.42 12.57 -4.81
C VAL A 190 3.39 11.16 -5.37
N VAL A 191 2.18 10.63 -5.61
CA VAL A 191 2.03 9.36 -6.32
C VAL A 191 2.60 9.55 -7.72
N ARG A 192 3.72 8.88 -8.00
CA ARG A 192 4.33 8.91 -9.33
C ARG A 192 3.35 8.28 -10.33
N HIS A 193 3.06 9.00 -11.40
CA HIS A 193 2.33 8.43 -12.54
C HIS A 193 3.16 7.30 -13.15
N ARG A 194 2.52 6.14 -13.37
CA ARG A 194 3.20 5.01 -14.02
C ARG A 194 3.61 5.43 -15.42
N ARG A 195 4.82 5.03 -15.81
CA ARG A 195 5.26 5.21 -17.19
C ARG A 195 4.42 4.32 -18.11
N ILE A 196 4.26 4.72 -19.36
CA ILE A 196 3.39 4.00 -20.31
C ILE A 196 3.93 2.59 -20.57
N GLU A 197 5.23 2.39 -20.54
CA GLU A 197 5.91 1.10 -20.72
C GLU A 197 5.61 0.14 -19.55
N GLU A 198 5.55 0.67 -18.32
CA GLU A 198 5.14 -0.09 -17.14
C GLU A 198 3.67 -0.51 -17.24
N LEU A 199 2.81 0.40 -17.70
CA LEU A 199 1.39 0.10 -17.92
C LEU A 199 1.19 -0.96 -19.01
N LEU A 200 1.95 -0.90 -20.10
CA LEU A 200 1.91 -1.87 -21.18
C LEU A 200 2.28 -3.27 -20.69
N SER A 201 3.41 -3.39 -19.98
CA SER A 201 3.87 -4.66 -19.42
C SER A 201 2.81 -5.33 -18.53
N ILE A 202 2.13 -4.53 -17.70
CA ILE A 202 1.06 -5.01 -16.82
C ILE A 202 -0.18 -5.40 -17.64
N ALA A 203 -0.58 -4.56 -18.60
CA ALA A 203 -1.75 -4.80 -19.43
C ALA A 203 -1.60 -6.10 -20.25
N ILE A 204 -0.45 -6.33 -20.89
CA ILE A 204 -0.18 -7.58 -21.62
C ILE A 204 -0.22 -8.78 -20.67
N ARG A 205 0.39 -8.68 -19.48
CA ARG A 205 0.30 -9.75 -18.49
C ARG A 205 -1.15 -10.10 -18.13
N ARG A 206 -2.00 -9.09 -17.89
CA ARG A 206 -3.43 -9.32 -17.63
C ARG A 206 -4.13 -10.00 -18.80
N VAL A 207 -3.83 -9.57 -20.02
CA VAL A 207 -4.39 -10.14 -21.26
C VAL A 207 -4.00 -11.62 -21.39
N MET A 208 -2.74 -11.96 -21.16
CA MET A 208 -2.24 -13.34 -21.24
C MET A 208 -2.82 -14.25 -20.15
N MET A 209 -3.27 -13.68 -19.02
CA MET A 209 -3.93 -14.44 -17.95
C MET A 209 -5.43 -14.67 -18.22
N ASP A 210 -6.05 -14.01 -19.18
CA ASP A 210 -7.47 -14.18 -19.50
C ASP A 210 -7.74 -15.50 -20.22
N GLU A 211 -8.63 -16.32 -19.68
CA GLU A 211 -8.95 -17.65 -20.22
C GLU A 211 -9.57 -17.63 -21.63
N ARG A 212 -10.18 -16.51 -22.06
CA ARG A 212 -10.69 -16.39 -23.43
C ARG A 212 -9.55 -16.17 -24.42
N VAL A 213 -8.51 -15.45 -23.99
CA VAL A 213 -7.29 -15.22 -24.78
C VAL A 213 -6.49 -16.51 -24.91
N LYS A 214 -6.25 -17.22 -23.80
CA LYS A 214 -5.55 -18.52 -23.83
C LYS A 214 -6.21 -19.52 -24.78
N ARG A 215 -7.54 -19.66 -24.72
CA ARG A 215 -8.30 -20.54 -25.62
C ARG A 215 -8.15 -20.18 -27.10
N LYS A 216 -8.09 -18.89 -27.43
CA LYS A 216 -7.89 -18.44 -28.81
C LYS A 216 -6.46 -18.68 -29.31
N LEU A 217 -5.46 -18.48 -28.46
CA LEU A 217 -4.06 -18.79 -28.79
C LEU A 217 -3.89 -20.28 -29.11
N ILE A 218 -4.45 -21.15 -28.27
CA ILE A 218 -4.46 -22.61 -28.50
C ILE A 218 -5.18 -22.94 -29.82
N LYS A 219 -6.35 -22.36 -30.07
CA LYS A 219 -7.12 -22.61 -31.30
C LYS A 219 -6.37 -22.21 -32.57
N ASN A 220 -5.53 -21.18 -32.48
CA ASN A 220 -4.72 -20.69 -33.59
C ASN A 220 -3.32 -21.33 -33.62
N SER A 221 -3.01 -22.29 -32.72
CA SER A 221 -1.69 -22.91 -32.58
C SER A 221 -0.55 -21.89 -32.36
N ILE A 222 -0.82 -20.82 -31.62
CA ILE A 222 0.14 -19.75 -31.34
C ILE A 222 0.80 -20.00 -29.98
N ASP A 223 2.13 -19.99 -29.92
CA ASP A 223 2.87 -20.01 -28.66
C ASP A 223 2.57 -18.73 -27.83
N PRO A 224 2.01 -18.85 -26.62
CA PRO A 224 1.71 -17.71 -25.77
C PRO A 224 2.93 -16.84 -25.44
N LEU A 225 4.11 -17.43 -25.28
CA LEU A 225 5.32 -16.68 -24.95
C LEU A 225 5.76 -15.81 -26.14
N LEU A 226 5.88 -16.40 -27.32
CA LEU A 226 6.16 -15.69 -28.57
C LEU A 226 5.15 -14.56 -28.81
N TYR A 227 3.86 -14.87 -28.74
CA TYR A 227 2.79 -13.88 -28.94
C TYR A 227 2.92 -12.70 -27.97
N SER A 228 3.13 -12.97 -26.67
CA SER A 228 3.26 -11.90 -25.68
C SER A 228 4.45 -10.96 -25.95
N ARG A 229 5.56 -11.51 -26.45
CA ARG A 229 6.77 -10.77 -26.80
C ARG A 229 6.54 -9.91 -28.03
N GLU A 230 6.00 -10.48 -29.10
CA GLU A 230 5.71 -9.75 -30.34
C GLU A 230 4.66 -8.66 -30.11
N LEU A 231 3.61 -8.97 -29.35
CA LEU A 231 2.58 -8.01 -28.97
C LEU A 231 3.16 -6.82 -28.19
N TYR A 232 4.12 -7.08 -27.29
CA TYR A 232 4.81 -6.02 -26.57
C TYR A 232 5.64 -5.13 -27.52
N VAL A 233 6.45 -5.74 -28.40
CA VAL A 233 7.30 -5.00 -29.34
C VAL A 233 6.47 -4.11 -30.26
N GLU A 234 5.41 -4.66 -30.86
CA GLU A 234 4.54 -3.91 -31.76
C GLU A 234 3.79 -2.79 -31.00
N ALA A 235 3.28 -3.07 -29.81
CA ALA A 235 2.60 -2.05 -29.01
C ALA A 235 3.56 -0.92 -28.57
N VAL A 236 4.82 -1.21 -28.24
CA VAL A 236 5.83 -0.19 -27.94
C VAL A 236 6.11 0.67 -29.18
N SER A 237 6.27 0.05 -30.36
CA SER A 237 6.47 0.77 -31.62
C SER A 237 5.34 1.77 -31.89
N LEU A 238 4.09 1.34 -31.71
CA LEU A 238 2.91 2.21 -31.85
C LEU A 238 2.88 3.34 -30.82
N LEU A 239 3.22 3.04 -29.56
CA LEU A 239 3.20 4.02 -28.47
C LEU A 239 4.33 5.06 -28.56
N ASN A 240 5.44 4.73 -29.22
CA ASN A 240 6.54 5.66 -29.50
C ASN A 240 6.19 6.63 -30.62
N LYS A 241 5.39 6.19 -31.60
CA LYS A 241 4.89 7.02 -32.71
C LYS A 241 3.70 7.90 -32.32
N ARG A 242 3.33 7.95 -31.04
CA ARG A 242 2.13 8.66 -30.59
C ARG A 242 2.28 10.17 -30.74
N MET A 243 1.20 10.82 -31.17
CA MET A 243 1.00 12.25 -30.91
C MET A 243 0.47 12.43 -29.48
N ASN A 244 0.71 13.59 -28.87
CA ASN A 244 0.20 13.92 -27.53
C ASN A 244 -1.34 13.95 -27.53
N CYS A 245 -1.96 12.81 -27.23
CA CYS A 245 -3.40 12.70 -27.10
C CYS A 245 -3.73 12.87 -25.61
N GLY A 246 -4.52 13.89 -25.24
CA GLY A 246 -4.97 14.15 -23.86
C GLY A 246 -5.89 13.09 -23.26
N LYS A 247 -5.80 11.83 -23.71
CA LYS A 247 -6.56 10.68 -23.23
C LYS A 247 -5.78 9.97 -22.12
N SER A 248 -6.48 9.18 -21.32
CA SER A 248 -5.88 8.38 -20.25
C SER A 248 -4.78 7.46 -20.78
N PRO A 249 -3.60 7.38 -20.13
CA PRO A 249 -2.50 6.51 -20.54
C PRO A 249 -2.92 5.03 -20.71
N LEU A 250 -3.80 4.53 -19.85
CA LEU A 250 -4.28 3.15 -19.93
C LEU A 250 -5.17 2.92 -21.16
N SER A 251 -5.97 3.92 -21.54
CA SER A 251 -6.82 3.82 -22.74
C SER A 251 -5.96 3.81 -24.01
N LEU A 252 -4.87 4.56 -24.03
CA LEU A 252 -3.91 4.54 -25.12
C LEU A 252 -3.22 3.17 -25.22
N VAL A 253 -2.78 2.61 -24.09
CA VAL A 253 -2.20 1.26 -24.02
C VAL A 253 -3.19 0.20 -24.52
N ALA A 254 -4.46 0.26 -24.10
CA ALA A 254 -5.47 -0.69 -24.54
C ALA A 254 -5.68 -0.65 -26.07
N ALA A 255 -5.72 0.54 -26.67
CA ALA A 255 -5.85 0.70 -28.11
C ALA A 255 -4.58 0.30 -28.87
N ALA A 256 -3.39 0.55 -28.31
CA ALA A 256 -2.12 0.10 -28.90
C ALA A 256 -2.04 -1.42 -28.92
N ILE A 257 -2.40 -2.11 -27.83
CA ILE A 257 -2.47 -3.58 -27.77
C ILE A 257 -3.48 -4.11 -28.79
N TYR A 258 -4.66 -3.50 -28.88
CA TYR A 258 -5.66 -3.90 -29.88
C TYR A 258 -5.12 -3.79 -31.31
N THR A 259 -4.41 -2.70 -31.61
CA THR A 259 -3.83 -2.47 -32.94
C THR A 259 -2.69 -3.45 -33.22
N ALA A 260 -1.80 -3.67 -32.25
CA ALA A 260 -0.69 -4.61 -32.36
C ALA A 260 -1.19 -6.03 -32.68
N ASP A 261 -2.27 -6.49 -32.04
CA ASP A 261 -2.90 -7.78 -32.36
C ASP A 261 -3.37 -7.85 -33.82
N LYS A 262 -3.97 -6.77 -34.35
CA LYS A 262 -4.37 -6.71 -35.76
C LYS A 262 -3.18 -6.79 -36.72
N ILE A 263 -2.09 -6.09 -36.40
CA ILE A 263 -0.86 -6.11 -37.21
C ILE A 263 -0.26 -7.53 -37.21
N LEU A 264 -0.18 -8.18 -36.04
CA LEU A 264 0.31 -9.55 -35.92
C LEU A 264 -0.58 -10.54 -36.65
N ALA A 265 -1.90 -10.42 -36.51
CA ALA A 265 -2.86 -11.26 -37.23
C ALA A 265 -2.67 -11.16 -38.75
N LEU A 266 -2.45 -9.96 -39.29
CA LEU A 266 -2.14 -9.75 -40.71
C LEU A 266 -0.78 -10.35 -41.09
N LYS A 267 0.28 -10.07 -40.31
CA LYS A 267 1.65 -10.50 -40.58
C LYS A 267 1.80 -12.02 -40.60
N HIS A 268 1.11 -12.72 -39.70
CA HIS A 268 1.20 -14.17 -39.55
C HIS A 268 0.00 -14.92 -40.15
N GLN A 269 -0.94 -14.21 -40.80
CA GLN A 269 -2.17 -14.77 -41.37
C GLN A 269 -3.03 -15.54 -40.35
N TRP A 270 -3.09 -15.04 -39.12
CA TRP A 270 -3.91 -15.61 -38.05
C TRP A 270 -5.25 -14.90 -37.91
N LYS A 271 -6.19 -15.56 -37.22
CA LYS A 271 -7.41 -14.89 -36.75
C LYS A 271 -7.07 -14.03 -35.53
N ASP A 272 -7.67 -12.85 -35.45
CA ASP A 272 -7.47 -11.93 -34.34
C ASP A 272 -7.74 -12.58 -32.97
N VAL A 273 -6.75 -12.50 -32.09
CA VAL A 273 -6.84 -13.04 -30.74
C VAL A 273 -7.67 -12.08 -29.89
N LEU A 274 -7.45 -10.77 -30.02
CA LEU A 274 -8.03 -9.74 -29.17
C LEU A 274 -9.20 -9.04 -29.85
N THR A 275 -10.26 -8.82 -29.06
CA THR A 275 -11.37 -7.97 -29.46
C THR A 275 -11.45 -6.77 -28.52
N GLN A 276 -12.09 -5.69 -28.96
CA GLN A 276 -12.35 -4.53 -28.10
C GLN A 276 -13.12 -4.93 -26.83
N LYS A 277 -14.04 -5.89 -26.93
CA LYS A 277 -14.80 -6.43 -25.79
C LYS A 277 -13.91 -7.20 -24.81
N THR A 278 -13.00 -8.03 -25.31
CA THR A 278 -12.04 -8.77 -24.48
C THR A 278 -11.14 -7.79 -23.72
N LEU A 279 -10.53 -6.83 -24.44
CA LEU A 279 -9.64 -5.84 -23.84
C LEU A 279 -10.36 -4.93 -22.85
N SER A 280 -11.59 -4.53 -23.17
CA SER A 280 -12.41 -3.74 -22.27
C SER A 280 -12.65 -4.43 -20.93
N SER A 281 -12.98 -5.73 -20.98
CA SER A 281 -13.21 -6.55 -19.80
C SER A 281 -11.93 -6.74 -18.97
N VAL A 282 -10.78 -6.93 -19.62
CA VAL A 282 -9.50 -7.21 -18.94
C VAL A 282 -8.87 -5.94 -18.35
N LEU A 283 -8.97 -4.81 -19.06
CA LEU A 283 -8.28 -3.56 -18.71
C LEU A 283 -9.20 -2.51 -18.07
N GLU A 284 -10.49 -2.80 -17.91
CA GLU A 284 -11.51 -1.86 -17.41
C GLU A 284 -11.57 -0.53 -18.20
N VAL A 285 -11.34 -0.59 -19.50
CA VAL A 285 -11.48 0.56 -20.41
C VAL A 285 -12.74 0.38 -21.25
N SER A 286 -13.53 1.43 -21.47
CA SER A 286 -14.73 1.33 -22.31
C SER A 286 -14.37 0.87 -23.73
N PRO A 287 -15.13 -0.07 -24.34
CA PRO A 287 -14.90 -0.50 -25.73
C PRO A 287 -14.99 0.68 -26.71
N PHE A 288 -15.88 1.64 -26.43
CA PHE A 288 -16.04 2.86 -27.22
C PHE A 288 -14.74 3.68 -27.23
N THR A 289 -14.10 3.84 -26.07
CA THR A 289 -12.84 4.58 -25.96
C THR A 289 -11.71 3.88 -26.73
N ILE A 290 -11.63 2.55 -26.66
CA ILE A 290 -10.65 1.76 -27.43
C ILE A 290 -10.87 1.99 -28.93
N ARG A 291 -12.13 1.92 -29.37
CA ARG A 291 -12.52 2.15 -30.77
C ARG A 291 -12.14 3.56 -31.23
N GLU A 292 -12.52 4.58 -30.47
CA GLU A 292 -12.25 5.99 -30.80
C GLU A 292 -10.74 6.23 -31.00
N ILE A 293 -9.90 5.77 -30.06
CA ILE A 293 -8.44 5.93 -30.11
C ILE A 293 -7.85 5.14 -31.28
N TYR A 294 -8.32 3.92 -31.52
CA TYR A 294 -7.92 3.11 -32.67
C TYR A 294 -8.15 3.86 -33.99
N TYR A 295 -9.38 4.36 -34.24
CA TYR A 295 -9.71 5.05 -35.49
C TYR A 295 -8.93 6.35 -35.67
N LYS A 296 -8.76 7.13 -34.59
CA LYS A 296 -8.11 8.45 -34.67
C LYS A 296 -6.60 8.38 -34.82
N ILE A 297 -5.94 7.38 -34.21
CA ILE A 297 -4.47 7.39 -34.04
C ILE A 297 -3.82 6.20 -34.74
N PHE A 298 -4.38 5.00 -34.60
CA PHE A 298 -3.67 3.77 -34.95
C PHE A 298 -4.13 3.09 -36.24
N ARG A 299 -5.33 3.39 -36.76
CA ARG A 299 -5.90 2.72 -37.95
C ARG A 299 -4.97 2.74 -39.17
N ARG A 300 -4.31 3.87 -39.43
CA ARG A 300 -3.36 4.04 -40.56
C ARG A 300 -2.20 3.04 -40.52
N HIS A 301 -1.80 2.61 -39.32
CA HIS A 301 -0.73 1.64 -39.14
C HIS A 301 -1.13 0.20 -39.51
N VAL A 302 -2.43 -0.07 -39.67
CA VAL A 302 -2.96 -1.40 -40.02
C VAL A 302 -3.25 -1.52 -41.52
N PHE A 303 -3.78 -0.46 -42.14
CA PHE A 303 -4.29 -0.54 -43.51
C PHE A 303 -3.56 0.34 -44.53
N GLY A 304 -2.54 1.12 -44.12
CA GLY A 304 -2.07 2.24 -44.94
C GLY A 304 -3.11 3.36 -45.00
N ASP A 305 -2.77 4.47 -45.66
CA ASP A 305 -3.75 5.53 -45.96
C ASP A 305 -4.81 5.07 -46.98
#